data_AF-A0A7H8NG96-F1
#
_entry.id   AF-A0A7H8NG96-F1
#
_cell.length_a   1.000
_cell.length_b   1.000
_cell.length_c   1.000
_cell.angle_alpha   90.00
_cell.angle_beta   90.00
_cell.angle_gamma   90.00
#
_symmetry.space_group_name_H-M   'P 1'
#
loop_
_entity.id
_entity.type
_entity.pdbx_description
1 polymer ?
#
loop_
_entity_poly.entity_id
_entity_poly.type
_entity_poly.pdbx_seq_one_letter_code
_entity_poly.pdbx_strand_id
1 'polypeptide(L)'
;MRPPTEAPRAPVTADDLERAVRHAVATLRQAPAAAWESRAGTLEWDCWETVEHLSDDLFAYAAQLGPAAPPLTGDVPFVWESRRPGGPANAIHADRAAGPDGLLQVLEASGALLVAMVRTKPPQVRAHHVFGASDPEGFAAMGLVETLVHTHDLAEGLGLDWTPPADVCARVLARLFPDAPRTTDPWPTLLWSTGRAELPDHPRLTRWRWYGAPR
;
A
#
# COMPACT_ATOMS: atom_id res chain seq x y z
N MET A 1 -18.30 -30.01 20.71
CA MET A 1 -16.85 -29.81 20.51
C MET A 1 -16.66 -28.34 20.19
N ARG A 2 -16.05 -27.56 21.09
CA ARG A 2 -15.78 -26.13 20.86
C ARG A 2 -14.67 -26.07 19.79
N PRO A 3 -14.79 -25.29 18.70
CA PRO A 3 -13.71 -25.19 17.73
C PRO A 3 -12.45 -24.69 18.44
N PRO A 4 -11.25 -25.16 18.06
CA PRO A 4 -10.01 -24.66 18.61
C PRO A 4 -9.98 -23.14 18.46
N THR A 5 -9.72 -22.44 19.55
CA THR A 5 -9.58 -20.99 19.56
C THR A 5 -8.35 -20.65 18.73
N GLU A 6 -8.56 -20.04 17.58
CA GLU A 6 -7.50 -19.61 16.68
C GLU A 6 -6.53 -18.71 17.46
N ALA A 7 -5.22 -18.99 17.38
CA ALA A 7 -4.23 -18.16 18.06
C ALA A 7 -4.37 -16.72 17.57
N PRO A 8 -4.29 -15.71 18.46
CA PRO A 8 -4.47 -14.31 18.06
C PRO A 8 -3.40 -13.93 17.03
N ARG A 9 -3.84 -13.29 15.94
CA ARG A 9 -2.95 -12.82 14.87
C ARG A 9 -1.95 -11.79 15.42
N ALA A 10 -0.72 -11.80 14.89
CA ALA A 10 0.21 -10.70 15.14
C ALA A 10 -0.35 -9.41 14.50
N PRO A 11 -0.38 -8.29 15.23
CA PRO A 11 -0.91 -7.04 14.71
C PRO A 11 0.04 -6.43 13.66
N VAL A 12 -0.52 -5.65 12.75
CA VAL A 12 0.25 -4.77 11.86
C VAL A 12 0.66 -3.53 12.64
N THR A 13 1.92 -3.12 12.51
CA THR A 13 2.49 -2.01 13.30
C THR A 13 2.98 -0.85 12.43
N ALA A 14 3.20 0.30 13.06
CA ALA A 14 3.87 1.44 12.41
C ALA A 14 5.30 1.09 11.97
N ASP A 15 5.99 0.22 12.71
CA ASP A 15 7.36 -0.21 12.41
C ASP A 15 7.41 -1.13 11.18
N ASP A 16 6.36 -1.94 10.96
CA ASP A 16 6.19 -2.71 9.72
C ASP A 16 6.11 -1.79 8.51
N LEU A 17 5.30 -0.73 8.61
CA LEU A 17 5.14 0.27 7.57
C LEU A 17 6.44 1.03 7.32
N GLU A 18 7.11 1.50 8.37
CA GLU A 18 8.41 2.18 8.27
C GLU A 18 9.46 1.29 7.58
N ARG A 19 9.52 0.01 7.95
CA ARG A 19 10.42 -0.98 7.35
C ARG A 19 10.11 -1.19 5.87
N ALA A 20 8.84 -1.34 5.49
CA ALA A 20 8.44 -1.58 4.11
C ALA A 20 8.71 -0.36 3.21
N VAL A 21 8.37 0.85 3.66
CA VAL A 21 8.65 2.09 2.91
C VAL A 21 10.16 2.28 2.72
N ARG A 22 10.95 2.08 3.77
CA ARG A 22 12.42 2.15 3.68
C ARG A 22 12.97 1.16 2.67
N HIS A 23 12.47 -0.08 2.69
CA HIS A 23 12.89 -1.13 1.76
C HIS A 23 12.51 -0.79 0.31
N ALA A 24 11.28 -0.32 0.09
CA ALA A 24 10.82 0.13 -1.23
C ALA A 24 11.69 1.27 -1.77
N VAL A 25 11.92 2.32 -1.00
CA VAL A 25 12.78 3.45 -1.39
C VAL A 25 14.21 2.97 -1.69
N ALA A 26 14.78 2.09 -0.87
CA ALA A 26 16.12 1.54 -1.08
C ALA A 26 16.24 0.70 -2.37
N THR A 27 15.19 -0.07 -2.71
CA THR A 27 15.11 -0.77 -4.00
C THR A 27 15.01 0.23 -5.16
N LEU A 28 14.07 1.16 -5.10
CA LEU A 28 13.79 2.10 -6.20
C LEU A 28 14.94 3.07 -6.48
N ARG A 29 15.76 3.40 -5.48
CA ARG A 29 17.01 4.19 -5.65
C ARG A 29 18.04 3.55 -6.59
N GLN A 30 17.90 2.25 -6.88
CA GLN A 30 18.80 1.53 -7.79
C GLN A 30 18.41 1.70 -9.26
N ALA A 31 17.25 2.29 -9.55
CA ALA A 31 16.75 2.48 -10.90
C ALA A 31 17.61 3.46 -11.72
N PRO A 32 17.81 3.21 -13.03
CA PRO A 32 18.42 4.19 -13.92
C PRO A 32 17.59 5.47 -14.02
N ALA A 33 18.23 6.63 -14.01
CA ALA A 33 17.55 7.93 -14.07
C ALA A 33 16.64 8.12 -15.30
N ALA A 34 16.91 7.41 -16.40
CA ALA A 34 16.12 7.49 -17.63
C ALA A 34 14.90 6.56 -17.67
N ALA A 35 14.74 5.65 -16.69
CA ALA A 35 13.72 4.60 -16.76
C ALA A 35 12.32 5.05 -16.30
N TRP A 36 12.20 6.20 -15.64
CA TRP A 36 11.01 6.62 -14.89
C TRP A 36 9.77 6.94 -15.73
N GLU A 37 9.93 7.17 -17.03
CA GLU A 37 8.82 7.36 -17.99
C GLU A 37 8.35 6.04 -18.62
N SER A 38 8.99 4.91 -18.28
CA SER A 38 8.54 3.58 -18.70
C SER A 38 7.34 3.15 -17.88
N ARG A 39 6.51 2.26 -18.45
CA ARG A 39 5.37 1.65 -17.74
C ARG A 39 5.83 0.94 -16.46
N ALA A 40 5.07 1.08 -15.38
CA ALA A 40 5.26 0.30 -14.16
C ALA A 40 4.66 -1.11 -14.36
N GLY A 41 5.46 -2.04 -14.86
CA GLY A 41 5.07 -3.43 -15.09
C GLY A 41 3.86 -3.49 -16.04
N THR A 42 2.75 -4.03 -15.55
CA THR A 42 1.51 -4.16 -16.34
C THR A 42 0.57 -2.95 -16.25
N LEU A 43 0.89 -1.94 -15.44
CA LEU A 43 0.05 -0.75 -15.27
C LEU A 43 0.09 0.16 -16.51
N GLU A 44 -1.01 0.88 -16.77
CA GLU A 44 -1.07 1.93 -17.81
C GLU A 44 -0.38 3.25 -17.37
N TRP A 45 0.08 3.29 -16.13
CA TRP A 45 0.83 4.39 -15.54
C TRP A 45 2.33 4.20 -15.77
N ASP A 46 3.05 5.31 -15.94
CA ASP A 46 4.51 5.26 -15.90
C ASP A 46 5.01 5.06 -14.45
N CYS A 47 6.31 4.79 -14.30
CA CYS A 47 6.92 4.58 -12.99
C CYS A 47 6.87 5.84 -12.12
N TRP A 48 6.95 7.03 -12.72
CA TRP A 48 6.82 8.29 -12.00
C TRP A 48 5.43 8.45 -11.38
N GLU A 49 4.40 8.31 -12.20
CA GLU A 49 2.98 8.39 -11.81
C GLU A 49 2.63 7.33 -10.77
N THR A 50 3.21 6.15 -10.87
CA THR A 50 2.99 5.07 -9.91
C THR A 50 3.60 5.39 -8.54
N VAL A 51 4.76 6.06 -8.49
CA VAL A 51 5.30 6.56 -7.21
C VAL A 51 4.49 7.75 -6.67
N GLU A 52 4.02 8.66 -7.53
CA GLU A 52 3.12 9.74 -7.10
C GLU A 52 1.83 9.16 -6.51
N HIS A 53 1.22 8.17 -7.16
CA HIS A 53 0.04 7.46 -6.65
C HIS A 53 0.31 6.78 -5.31
N LEU A 54 1.40 6.01 -5.19
CA LEU A 54 1.76 5.39 -3.91
C LEU A 54 2.00 6.44 -2.81
N SER A 55 2.63 7.57 -3.16
CA SER A 55 2.84 8.68 -2.22
C SER A 55 1.52 9.32 -1.81
N ASP A 56 0.56 9.42 -2.73
CA ASP A 56 -0.77 9.95 -2.48
C ASP A 56 -1.60 9.03 -1.58
N ASP A 57 -1.59 7.72 -1.80
CA ASP A 57 -2.29 6.76 -0.94
C ASP A 57 -1.80 6.83 0.51
N LEU A 58 -0.47 6.83 0.72
CA LEU A 58 0.11 6.95 2.06
C LEU A 58 -0.26 8.29 2.71
N PHE A 59 -0.21 9.39 1.95
CA PHE A 59 -0.64 10.70 2.42
C PHE A 59 -2.14 10.72 2.77
N ALA A 60 -2.99 10.24 1.88
CA ALA A 60 -4.43 10.23 2.02
C ALA A 60 -4.84 9.42 3.25
N TYR A 61 -4.25 8.25 3.47
CA TYR A 61 -4.49 7.44 4.67
C TYR A 61 -4.07 8.17 5.95
N ALA A 62 -2.94 8.87 5.94
CA ALA A 62 -2.50 9.66 7.08
C ALA A 62 -3.47 10.83 7.35
N ALA A 63 -3.84 11.55 6.29
CA ALA A 63 -4.76 12.68 6.34
C ALA A 63 -6.16 12.26 6.78
N GLN A 64 -6.61 11.08 6.36
CA GLN A 64 -7.89 10.47 6.73
C GLN A 64 -7.98 10.22 8.23
N LEU A 65 -6.88 9.81 8.87
CA LEU A 65 -6.77 9.66 10.32
C LEU A 65 -6.60 10.98 11.07
N GLY A 66 -6.14 12.04 10.38
CA GLY A 66 -5.71 13.31 10.96
C GLY A 66 -6.72 14.02 11.86
N PRO A 67 -7.99 14.23 11.43
CA PRO A 67 -8.99 14.97 12.22
C PRO A 67 -9.18 14.43 13.64
N ALA A 68 -9.60 15.30 14.56
CA ALA A 68 -9.95 14.89 15.93
C ALA A 68 -11.14 13.92 15.96
N ALA A 69 -12.08 14.10 15.02
CA ALA A 69 -13.15 13.17 14.71
C ALA A 69 -13.09 12.84 13.20
N PRO A 70 -12.37 11.78 12.81
CA PRO A 70 -12.27 11.40 11.41
C PRO A 70 -13.63 11.11 10.76
N PRO A 71 -13.84 11.49 9.49
CA PRO A 71 -15.09 11.23 8.82
C PRO A 71 -15.27 9.71 8.58
N LEU A 72 -16.51 9.23 8.67
CA LEU A 72 -16.86 7.81 8.49
C LEU A 72 -17.57 7.52 7.16
N THR A 73 -18.07 8.55 6.49
CA THR A 73 -18.94 8.42 5.30
C THR A 73 -18.28 8.88 4.01
N GLY A 74 -17.06 9.43 4.08
CA GLY A 74 -16.31 9.89 2.91
C GLY A 74 -14.90 10.30 3.28
N ASP A 75 -14.11 10.57 2.25
CA ASP A 75 -12.73 11.00 2.39
C ASP A 75 -12.63 12.44 2.92
N VAL A 76 -11.51 12.76 3.56
CA VAL A 76 -11.17 14.16 3.85
C VAL A 76 -11.05 14.90 2.51
N PRO A 77 -11.74 16.05 2.34
CA PRO A 77 -11.96 16.64 1.02
C PRO A 77 -10.76 17.44 0.51
N PHE A 78 -9.60 16.78 0.40
CA PHE A 78 -8.50 17.26 -0.44
C PHE A 78 -8.96 17.26 -1.90
N VAL A 79 -8.42 18.15 -2.71
CA VAL A 79 -8.65 18.15 -4.16
C VAL A 79 -7.75 17.10 -4.80
N TRP A 80 -8.32 16.24 -5.64
CA TRP A 80 -7.62 15.17 -6.34
C TRP A 80 -7.83 15.38 -7.82
N GLU A 81 -6.74 15.47 -8.57
CA GLU A 81 -6.78 15.74 -10.01
C GLU A 81 -5.83 14.82 -10.75
N SER A 82 -6.28 14.34 -11.90
CA SER A 82 -5.43 13.61 -12.83
C SER A 82 -4.76 14.58 -13.79
N ARG A 83 -3.44 14.46 -13.95
CA ARG A 83 -2.65 15.34 -14.82
C ARG A 83 -2.74 14.98 -16.30
N ARG A 84 -3.31 13.82 -16.63
CA ARG A 84 -3.56 13.38 -18.02
C ARG A 84 -4.75 12.42 -18.10
N PRO A 85 -5.41 12.28 -19.25
CA PRO A 85 -6.42 11.24 -19.44
C PRO A 85 -5.86 9.84 -19.10
N GLY A 86 -6.56 9.11 -18.23
CA GLY A 86 -6.17 7.77 -17.79
C GLY A 86 -5.05 7.70 -16.74
N GLY A 87 -4.47 8.84 -16.33
CA GLY A 87 -3.51 8.89 -15.22
C GLY A 87 -4.20 8.81 -13.85
N PRO A 88 -3.46 8.49 -12.78
CA PRO A 88 -4.01 8.49 -11.43
C PRO A 88 -4.47 9.90 -11.02
N ALA A 89 -5.55 9.98 -10.25
CA ALA A 89 -5.97 11.24 -9.64
C ALA A 89 -5.32 11.34 -8.27
N ASN A 90 -4.45 12.33 -8.07
CA ASN A 90 -3.67 12.49 -6.85
C ASN A 90 -3.80 13.93 -6.31
N ALA A 91 -3.65 14.10 -5.00
CA ALA A 91 -3.37 15.39 -4.36
C ALA A 91 -1.85 15.65 -4.28
N ILE A 92 -1.06 14.59 -4.15
CA ILE A 92 0.40 14.63 -4.06
C ILE A 92 1.04 14.41 -5.43
N HIS A 93 1.93 15.33 -5.78
CA HIS A 93 2.69 15.27 -7.01
C HIS A 93 4.11 15.79 -6.76
N ALA A 94 5.11 15.10 -7.30
CA ALA A 94 6.50 15.50 -7.15
C ALA A 94 6.88 16.57 -8.17
N ASP A 95 7.85 17.41 -7.81
CA ASP A 95 8.49 18.32 -8.75
C ASP A 95 9.38 17.53 -9.70
N ARG A 96 9.03 17.53 -10.99
CA ARG A 96 9.81 16.85 -12.04
C ARG A 96 11.23 17.39 -12.16
N ALA A 97 11.47 18.67 -11.81
CA ALA A 97 12.81 19.25 -11.81
C ALA A 97 13.73 18.68 -10.72
N ALA A 98 13.16 18.14 -9.64
CA ALA A 98 13.92 17.47 -8.58
C ALA A 98 14.37 16.04 -8.96
N GLY A 99 13.86 15.52 -10.09
CA GLY A 99 14.20 14.20 -10.60
C GLY A 99 13.77 13.05 -9.69
N PRO A 100 14.22 11.82 -9.98
CA PRO A 100 13.87 10.62 -9.22
C PRO A 100 14.21 10.69 -7.73
N ASP A 101 15.32 11.33 -7.36
CA ASP A 101 15.69 11.48 -5.95
C ASP A 101 14.65 12.32 -5.18
N GLY A 102 14.17 13.41 -5.79
CA GLY A 102 13.10 14.21 -5.23
C GLY A 102 11.76 13.46 -5.17
N LEU A 103 11.44 12.67 -6.20
CA LEU A 103 10.26 11.80 -6.21
C LEU A 103 10.30 10.79 -5.04
N LEU A 104 11.45 10.17 -4.79
CA LEU A 104 11.60 9.21 -3.68
C LEU A 104 11.62 9.90 -2.30
N GLN A 105 12.04 11.17 -2.21
CA GLN A 105 11.86 11.96 -0.99
C GLN A 105 10.37 12.24 -0.69
N VAL A 106 9.55 12.48 -1.73
CA VAL A 106 8.10 12.64 -1.57
C VAL A 106 7.49 11.33 -1.04
N LEU A 107 7.86 10.18 -1.61
CA LEU A 107 7.42 8.88 -1.11
C LEU A 107 7.82 8.64 0.36
N GLU A 108 9.09 8.92 0.70
CA GLU A 108 9.60 8.77 2.06
C GLU A 108 8.86 9.70 3.05
N ALA A 109 8.57 10.94 2.66
CA ALA A 109 7.82 11.89 3.47
C ALA A 109 6.35 11.46 3.68
N SER A 110 5.65 11.04 2.62
CA SER A 110 4.27 10.54 2.71
C SER A 110 4.18 9.29 3.59
N GLY A 111 5.12 8.34 3.44
CA GLY A 111 5.20 7.18 4.31
C GLY A 111 5.44 7.56 5.78
N ALA A 112 6.33 8.52 6.05
CA ALA A 112 6.57 9.01 7.40
C ALA A 112 5.33 9.65 8.05
N LEU A 113 4.50 10.36 7.28
CA LEU A 113 3.22 10.90 7.76
C LEU A 113 2.28 9.78 8.22
N LEU A 114 2.13 8.72 7.43
CA LEU A 114 1.27 7.60 7.80
C LEU A 114 1.83 6.85 9.01
N VAL A 115 3.14 6.58 9.04
CA VAL A 115 3.82 5.98 10.20
C VAL A 115 3.53 6.77 11.48
N ALA A 116 3.66 8.11 11.42
CA ALA A 116 3.39 8.98 12.56
C ALA A 116 1.91 8.93 13.01
N MET A 117 0.96 8.94 12.07
CA MET A 117 -0.47 8.84 12.40
C MET A 117 -0.82 7.49 13.01
N VAL A 118 -0.34 6.39 12.45
CA VAL A 118 -0.56 5.03 12.98
C VAL A 118 0.02 4.91 14.39
N ARG A 119 1.23 5.45 14.62
CA ARG A 119 1.92 5.37 15.92
C ARG A 119 1.23 6.19 17.02
N THR A 120 0.52 7.26 16.67
CA THR A 120 -0.02 8.21 17.65
C THR A 120 -1.53 8.12 17.87
N LYS A 121 -2.29 7.55 16.92
CA LYS A 121 -3.74 7.47 17.02
C LYS A 121 -4.17 6.32 17.96
N PRO A 122 -5.17 6.54 18.84
CA PRO A 122 -5.75 5.46 19.65
C PRO A 122 -6.34 4.34 18.77
N PRO A 123 -6.21 3.06 19.16
CA PRO A 123 -6.68 1.94 18.34
C PRO A 123 -8.22 1.89 18.17
N GLN A 124 -8.98 2.66 18.95
CA GLN A 124 -10.43 2.79 18.84
C GLN A 124 -10.86 3.81 17.78
N VAL A 125 -9.94 4.64 17.27
CA VAL A 125 -10.24 5.59 16.18
C VAL A 125 -10.74 4.82 14.97
N ARG A 126 -11.75 5.37 14.29
CA ARG A 126 -12.27 4.85 13.03
C ARG A 126 -12.31 5.97 12.01
N ALA A 127 -11.90 5.69 10.78
CA ALA A 127 -12.03 6.62 9.67
C ALA A 127 -12.53 5.88 8.41
N HIS A 128 -13.17 6.62 7.52
CA HIS A 128 -13.69 6.10 6.26
C HIS A 128 -12.59 5.51 5.38
N HIS A 129 -12.92 4.41 4.71
CA HIS A 129 -12.25 3.92 3.51
C HIS A 129 -13.30 3.18 2.67
N VAL A 130 -13.20 3.24 1.35
CA VAL A 130 -14.19 2.65 0.42
C VAL A 130 -14.38 1.13 0.64
N PHE A 131 -13.34 0.43 1.09
CA PHE A 131 -13.39 -1.00 1.43
C PHE A 131 -13.70 -1.30 2.92
N GLY A 132 -14.23 -0.32 3.64
CA GLY A 132 -14.75 -0.43 5.01
C GLY A 132 -14.03 0.51 5.97
N ALA A 133 -14.79 1.16 6.85
CA ALA A 133 -14.25 2.05 7.88
C ALA A 133 -13.22 1.31 8.74
N SER A 134 -12.03 1.90 8.89
CA SER A 134 -10.85 1.22 9.40
C SER A 134 -10.24 1.93 10.60
N ASP A 135 -9.40 1.20 11.33
CA ASP A 135 -8.64 1.65 12.48
C ASP A 135 -7.18 1.94 12.11
N PRO A 136 -6.36 2.54 12.99
CA PRO A 136 -4.96 2.83 12.67
C PRO A 136 -4.18 1.60 12.18
N GLU A 137 -4.43 0.42 12.75
CA GLU A 137 -3.82 -0.82 12.28
C GLU A 137 -4.25 -1.17 10.85
N GLY A 138 -5.53 -1.02 10.52
CA GLY A 138 -6.02 -1.27 9.17
C GLY A 138 -5.47 -0.28 8.15
N PHE A 139 -5.33 1.00 8.49
CA PHE A 139 -4.63 1.97 7.63
C PHE A 139 -3.15 1.66 7.48
N ALA A 140 -2.48 1.14 8.51
CA ALA A 140 -1.12 0.62 8.37
C ALA A 140 -1.06 -0.57 7.41
N ALA A 141 -2.02 -1.49 7.49
CA ALA A 141 -2.10 -2.64 6.60
C ALA A 141 -2.42 -2.23 5.15
N MET A 142 -3.25 -1.20 4.95
CA MET A 142 -3.57 -0.64 3.64
C MET A 142 -2.33 0.04 3.03
N GLY A 143 -1.64 0.91 3.78
CA GLY A 143 -0.38 1.50 3.31
C GLY A 143 0.69 0.45 3.00
N LEU A 144 0.73 -0.64 3.76
CA LEU A 144 1.61 -1.77 3.49
C LEU A 144 1.23 -2.52 2.21
N VAL A 145 -0.04 -2.86 1.99
CA VAL A 145 -0.40 -3.57 0.74
C VAL A 145 -0.05 -2.71 -0.46
N GLU A 146 -0.38 -1.42 -0.45
CA GLU A 146 -0.03 -0.47 -1.53
C GLU A 146 1.49 -0.43 -1.77
N THR A 147 2.26 -0.21 -0.71
CA THR A 147 3.73 -0.16 -0.80
C THR A 147 4.30 -1.44 -1.40
N LEU A 148 3.84 -2.61 -0.94
CA LEU A 148 4.37 -3.90 -1.37
C LEU A 148 4.06 -4.19 -2.84
N VAL A 149 2.83 -3.94 -3.27
CA VAL A 149 2.37 -4.32 -4.62
C VAL A 149 2.72 -3.28 -5.67
N HIS A 150 2.72 -1.98 -5.35
CA HIS A 150 3.18 -0.97 -6.30
C HIS A 150 4.70 -0.93 -6.42
N THR A 151 5.45 -1.30 -5.37
CA THR A 151 6.89 -1.53 -5.55
C THR A 151 7.17 -2.73 -6.45
N HIS A 152 6.31 -3.76 -6.45
CA HIS A 152 6.41 -4.85 -7.42
C HIS A 152 6.18 -4.34 -8.85
N ASP A 153 5.10 -3.60 -9.07
CA ASP A 153 4.79 -3.03 -10.40
C ASP A 153 5.94 -2.13 -10.90
N LEU A 154 6.50 -1.31 -10.01
CA LEU A 154 7.68 -0.47 -10.30
C LEU A 154 8.94 -1.29 -10.57
N ALA A 155 9.21 -2.32 -9.78
CA ALA A 155 10.38 -3.15 -9.96
C ALA A 155 10.35 -3.89 -11.31
N GLU A 156 9.18 -4.40 -11.73
CA GLU A 156 9.00 -4.97 -13.06
C GLU A 156 9.29 -3.94 -14.17
N GLY A 157 8.73 -2.73 -14.04
CA GLY A 157 8.92 -1.65 -15.03
C GLY A 157 10.35 -1.11 -15.12
N LEU A 158 11.05 -1.09 -13.98
CA LEU A 158 12.42 -0.55 -13.85
C LEU A 158 13.50 -1.62 -14.02
N GLY A 159 13.12 -2.90 -14.14
CA GLY A 159 14.06 -4.02 -14.24
C GLY A 159 14.84 -4.28 -12.95
N LEU A 160 14.20 -4.11 -11.79
CA LEU A 160 14.79 -4.28 -10.47
C LEU A 160 14.34 -5.59 -9.82
N ASP A 161 15.19 -6.14 -8.95
CA ASP A 161 14.80 -7.23 -8.07
C ASP A 161 14.00 -6.71 -6.87
N TRP A 162 12.84 -7.31 -6.62
CA TRP A 162 11.99 -7.00 -5.47
C TRP A 162 11.66 -8.24 -4.66
N THR A 163 12.14 -8.27 -3.42
CA THR A 163 11.81 -9.32 -2.44
C THR A 163 11.28 -8.66 -1.17
N PRO A 164 9.96 -8.61 -0.96
CA PRO A 164 9.40 -7.99 0.22
C PRO A 164 9.56 -8.85 1.49
N PRO A 165 9.49 -8.25 2.70
CA PRO A 165 9.53 -9.00 3.94
C PRO A 165 8.33 -9.96 4.07
N ALA A 166 8.59 -11.27 4.01
CA ALA A 166 7.54 -12.30 4.04
C ALA A 166 6.66 -12.24 5.31
N ASP A 167 7.25 -11.85 6.45
CA ASP A 167 6.53 -11.70 7.71
C ASP A 167 5.53 -10.54 7.68
N VAL A 168 5.86 -9.45 6.98
CA VAL A 168 4.97 -8.30 6.75
C VAL A 168 3.85 -8.70 5.78
N CYS A 169 4.17 -9.39 4.68
CA CYS A 169 3.16 -9.92 3.76
C CYS A 169 2.13 -10.81 4.48
N ALA A 170 2.59 -11.69 5.38
CA ALA A 170 1.71 -12.56 6.16
C ALA A 170 0.77 -11.77 7.08
N ARG A 171 1.26 -10.72 7.75
CA ARG A 171 0.43 -9.86 8.60
C ARG A 171 -0.61 -9.08 7.80
N VAL A 172 -0.23 -8.57 6.62
CA VAL A 172 -1.16 -7.90 5.69
C VAL A 172 -2.26 -8.85 5.24
N LEU A 173 -1.91 -10.06 4.78
CA LEU A 173 -2.88 -11.09 4.41
C LEU A 173 -3.87 -11.38 5.55
N ALA A 174 -3.35 -11.63 6.75
CA ALA A 174 -4.19 -11.91 7.92
C ALA A 174 -5.13 -10.74 8.27
N ARG A 175 -4.69 -9.49 8.09
CA ARG A 175 -5.48 -8.29 8.42
C ARG A 175 -6.53 -7.92 7.36
N LEU A 176 -6.21 -8.11 6.09
CA LEU A 176 -6.97 -7.54 4.97
C LEU A 176 -7.67 -8.56 4.08
N PHE A 177 -7.17 -9.80 4.01
CA PHE A 177 -7.63 -10.83 3.07
C PHE A 177 -8.07 -12.09 3.84
N PRO A 178 -9.32 -12.11 4.38
CA PRO A 178 -9.81 -13.21 5.22
C PRO A 178 -9.79 -14.56 4.51
N ASP A 179 -10.04 -14.52 3.20
CA ASP A 179 -10.25 -15.68 2.35
C ASP A 179 -8.98 -16.10 1.62
N ALA A 180 -7.85 -15.43 1.88
CA ALA A 180 -6.58 -15.80 1.28
C ALA A 180 -6.11 -17.18 1.78
N PRO A 181 -5.54 -18.02 0.89
CA PRO A 181 -4.90 -19.27 1.29
C PRO A 181 -3.83 -19.03 2.35
N ARG A 182 -3.78 -19.90 3.36
CA ARG A 182 -2.87 -19.75 4.52
C ARG A 182 -1.68 -20.70 4.48
N THR A 183 -1.64 -21.61 3.52
CA THR A 183 -0.64 -22.68 3.40
C THR A 183 0.38 -22.41 2.29
N THR A 184 0.21 -21.33 1.54
CA THR A 184 1.10 -20.88 0.46
C THR A 184 2.01 -19.76 0.94
N ASP A 185 3.13 -19.56 0.25
CA ASP A 185 4.08 -18.50 0.60
C ASP A 185 3.40 -17.11 0.61
N PRO A 186 3.64 -16.25 1.61
CA PRO A 186 2.87 -15.02 1.79
C PRO A 186 2.95 -14.03 0.62
N TRP A 187 4.11 -13.93 -0.03
CA TRP A 187 4.29 -12.96 -1.11
C TRP A 187 3.56 -13.36 -2.40
N PRO A 188 3.74 -14.58 -2.95
CA PRO A 188 2.90 -15.08 -4.04
C PRO A 188 1.41 -15.01 -3.74
N THR A 189 1.01 -15.34 -2.51
CA THR A 189 -0.38 -15.23 -2.06
C THR A 189 -0.90 -13.79 -2.12
N LEU A 190 -0.09 -12.80 -1.74
CA LEU A 190 -0.47 -11.39 -1.78
C LEU A 190 -0.59 -10.86 -3.22
N LEU A 191 0.32 -11.26 -4.11
CA LEU A 191 0.22 -10.94 -5.54
C LEU A 191 -1.06 -11.55 -6.15
N TRP A 192 -1.37 -12.81 -5.84
CA TRP A 192 -2.62 -13.43 -6.27
C TRP A 192 -3.85 -12.74 -5.69
N SER A 193 -3.85 -12.44 -4.39
CA SER A 193 -4.96 -11.76 -3.69
C SER A 193 -5.25 -10.36 -4.23
N THR A 194 -4.28 -9.77 -4.93
CA THR A 194 -4.39 -8.45 -5.57
C THR A 194 -4.40 -8.53 -7.11
N GLY A 195 -4.66 -9.72 -7.66
CA GLY A 195 -4.87 -9.94 -9.10
C GLY A 195 -3.62 -9.81 -9.99
N ARG A 196 -2.42 -9.71 -9.40
CA ARG A 196 -1.14 -9.49 -10.11
C ARG A 196 -0.50 -10.78 -10.61
N ALA A 197 -0.70 -11.89 -9.90
CA ALA A 197 -0.10 -13.17 -10.26
C ALA A 197 -1.09 -14.33 -10.19
N GLU A 198 -0.71 -15.44 -10.84
CA GLU A 198 -1.35 -16.74 -10.63
C GLU A 198 -0.79 -17.38 -9.36
N LEU A 199 -1.57 -18.27 -8.75
CA LEU A 199 -1.16 -19.06 -7.59
C LEU A 199 -1.50 -20.53 -7.89
N PRO A 200 -0.54 -21.47 -7.79
CA PRO A 200 -0.81 -22.88 -8.05
C PRO A 200 -2.02 -23.40 -7.25
N ASP A 201 -2.84 -24.23 -7.88
CA ASP A 201 -4.06 -24.81 -7.33
C ASP A 201 -5.17 -23.80 -6.95
N HIS A 202 -5.01 -22.52 -7.31
CA HIS A 202 -6.00 -21.47 -7.10
C HIS A 202 -6.36 -20.78 -8.42
N PRO A 203 -7.66 -20.60 -8.74
CA PRO A 203 -8.06 -19.92 -9.98
C PRO A 203 -7.57 -18.47 -9.96
N ARG A 204 -7.18 -17.95 -11.14
CA ARG A 204 -6.82 -16.54 -11.30
C ARG A 204 -7.99 -15.64 -10.89
N LEU A 205 -7.71 -14.63 -10.07
CA LEU A 205 -8.72 -13.65 -9.69
C LEU A 205 -9.04 -12.74 -10.88
N THR A 206 -10.32 -12.61 -11.22
CA THR A 206 -10.84 -11.65 -12.21
C THR A 206 -11.28 -10.33 -11.58
N ARG A 207 -11.46 -10.33 -10.26
CA ARG A 207 -11.75 -9.17 -9.42
C ARG A 207 -11.17 -9.42 -8.03
N TRP A 208 -10.74 -8.36 -7.37
CA TRP A 208 -10.19 -8.43 -6.02
C TRP A 208 -10.60 -7.21 -5.21
N ARG A 209 -10.52 -7.35 -3.89
CA ARG A 209 -10.66 -6.28 -2.89
C ARG A 209 -10.02 -6.72 -1.59
N TRP A 210 -9.69 -5.79 -0.72
CA TRP A 210 -9.47 -6.09 0.69
C TRP A 210 -10.70 -5.75 1.55
N TYR A 211 -10.59 -6.08 2.84
CA TYR A 211 -11.62 -5.86 3.85
C TYR A 211 -11.03 -5.04 5.00
N GLY A 212 -11.26 -3.73 4.97
CA GLY A 212 -10.62 -2.78 5.89
C GLY A 212 -11.20 -2.76 7.30
N ALA A 213 -12.45 -3.20 7.48
CA ALA A 213 -13.12 -3.21 8.78
C ALA A 213 -12.31 -4.01 9.82
N PRO A 214 -12.15 -3.50 11.06
CA PRO A 214 -11.50 -4.23 12.14
C PRO A 214 -12.23 -5.53 12.46
N ARG A 215 -11.49 -6.52 12.95
CA ARG A 215 -11.99 -7.86 13.30
C ARG A 215 -11.60 -8.23 14.71
#